data_AF-A0A9D4NFG3-F1
#
_entry.id   AF-A0A9D4NFG3-F1
#
_cell.length_a   1.000
_cell.length_b   1.000
_cell.length_c   1.000
_cell.angle_alpha   90.00
_cell.angle_beta   90.00
_cell.angle_gamma   90.00
#
_symmetry.space_group_name_H-M   'P 1'
#
loop_
_entity.id
_entity.type
_entity.pdbx_description
1 polymer ?
#
loop_
_entity_poly.entity_id
_entity_poly.type
_entity_poly.pdbx_seq_one_letter_code
_entity_poly.pdbx_strand_id
1 'polypeptide(L)'
;MMRFRRTPPRFQLDIWNVHAATVSDEARTNNLCEAWNNAFQVLVGHQHPSLWTVVDCFMKDAAMVETEVYRVRNGEPSIKPKKKSTERYQRRLKTLCEQVASGEKSVSQFLNVVGGLVRLK
;
A
#
# COMPACT_ATOMS: atom_id res chain seq x y z
N MET A 1 -13.44 -38.27 -14.33
CA MET A 1 -13.61 -37.50 -13.08
C MET A 1 -12.23 -36.95 -12.68
N MET A 2 -11.95 -35.66 -12.90
CA MET A 2 -10.65 -35.07 -12.53
C MET A 2 -10.55 -34.96 -11.01
N ARG A 3 -9.62 -35.69 -10.41
CA ARG A 3 -9.31 -35.61 -8.98
C ARG A 3 -8.23 -34.54 -8.80
N PHE A 4 -8.62 -33.32 -8.43
CA PHE A 4 -7.66 -32.31 -8.03
C PHE A 4 -7.00 -32.75 -6.72
N ARG A 5 -5.71 -33.11 -6.76
CA ARG A 5 -4.90 -33.24 -5.55
C ARG A 5 -4.84 -31.86 -4.90
N ARG A 6 -5.21 -31.77 -3.62
CA ARG A 6 -4.98 -30.57 -2.81
C ARG A 6 -3.50 -30.47 -2.52
N THR A 7 -2.76 -29.82 -3.42
CA THR A 7 -1.37 -29.43 -3.18
C THR A 7 -1.37 -28.16 -2.34
N PRO A 8 -0.53 -28.04 -1.30
CA PRO A 8 -0.41 -26.79 -0.56
C PRO A 8 -0.03 -25.65 -1.52
N PRO A 9 -0.52 -24.42 -1.28
CA PRO A 9 -0.19 -23.29 -2.13
C PRO A 9 1.33 -23.05 -2.12
N ARG A 10 1.88 -22.65 -3.27
CA ARG A 10 3.32 -22.37 -3.43
C ARG A 10 3.80 -21.25 -2.49
N PHE A 11 2.90 -20.35 -2.15
CA PHE A 11 3.14 -19.25 -1.24
C PHE A 11 2.17 -19.37 -0.07
N GLN A 12 2.64 -19.03 1.11
CA GLN A 12 1.82 -19.05 2.31
C GLN A 12 0.70 -18.01 2.21
N LEU A 13 -0.43 -18.29 2.87
CA LEU A 13 -1.66 -17.49 2.78
C LEU A 13 -1.49 -16.08 3.34
N ASP A 14 -0.66 -15.93 4.37
CA ASP A 14 -0.23 -14.66 4.96
C ASP A 14 0.44 -13.71 3.94
N ILE A 15 1.16 -14.24 2.94
CA ILE A 15 1.79 -13.42 1.90
C ILE A 15 0.75 -12.79 0.96
N TRP A 16 -0.38 -13.47 0.74
CA TRP A 16 -1.43 -13.02 -0.20
C TRP A 16 -2.62 -12.37 0.50
N ASN A 17 -2.77 -12.60 1.80
CA ASN A 17 -3.88 -12.10 2.57
C ASN A 17 -3.57 -10.73 3.18
N VAL A 18 -4.18 -9.70 2.61
CA VAL A 18 -4.06 -8.32 3.10
C VAL A 18 -4.93 -8.04 4.34
N HIS A 19 -5.59 -9.05 4.93
CA HIS A 19 -6.44 -8.87 6.11
C HIS A 19 -5.65 -8.32 7.30
N ALA A 20 -4.51 -8.92 7.63
CA ALA A 20 -3.68 -8.47 8.76
C ALA A 20 -3.20 -7.02 8.56
N ALA A 21 -2.72 -6.70 7.35
CA ALA A 21 -2.35 -5.34 6.97
C ALA A 21 -3.53 -4.36 7.06
N THR A 22 -4.75 -4.79 6.68
CA THR A 22 -5.96 -3.96 6.75
C THR A 22 -6.32 -3.62 8.20
N VAL A 23 -6.28 -4.62 9.10
CA VAL A 23 -6.59 -4.41 10.52
C VAL A 23 -5.53 -3.54 11.20
N SER A 24 -4.26 -3.72 10.84
CA SER A 24 -3.12 -2.97 11.37
C SER A 24 -2.94 -1.58 10.76
N ASP A 25 -3.82 -1.18 9.83
CA ASP A 25 -3.75 0.09 9.08
C ASP A 25 -2.45 0.26 8.26
N GLU A 26 -1.91 -0.86 7.79
CA GLU A 26 -0.70 -0.91 6.97
C GLU A 26 -1.01 -0.78 5.46
N ALA A 27 0.04 -0.50 4.68
CA ALA A 27 -0.05 -0.50 3.24
C ALA A 27 -0.33 -1.92 2.71
N ARG A 28 -1.40 -2.07 1.92
CA ARG A 28 -1.81 -3.36 1.33
C ARG A 28 -1.12 -3.71 0.01
N THR A 29 -0.47 -2.73 -0.60
CA THR A 29 0.24 -2.88 -1.87
C THR A 29 1.63 -2.27 -1.77
N ASN A 30 2.53 -2.73 -2.62
CA ASN A 30 3.88 -2.21 -2.79
C ASN A 30 3.92 -0.87 -3.57
N ASN A 31 2.78 -0.19 -3.79
CA ASN A 31 2.71 1.05 -4.57
C ASN A 31 3.65 2.14 -4.04
N LEU A 32 3.90 2.16 -2.72
CA LEU A 32 4.85 3.10 -2.13
C LEU A 32 6.28 2.83 -2.61
N CYS A 33 6.69 1.56 -2.59
CA CYS A 33 8.00 1.13 -3.08
C CYS A 33 8.12 1.38 -4.59
N GLU A 34 7.08 1.08 -5.38
CA GLU A 34 7.06 1.36 -6.82
C GLU A 34 7.17 2.86 -7.10
N ALA A 35 6.43 3.68 -6.35
CA ALA A 35 6.49 5.13 -6.49
C ALA A 35 7.88 5.68 -6.13
N TRP A 36 8.51 5.18 -5.06
CA TRP A 36 9.88 5.56 -4.70
C TRP A 36 10.89 5.10 -5.75
N ASN A 37 10.83 3.83 -6.19
CA ASN A 37 11.71 3.30 -7.24
C ASN A 37 11.60 4.12 -8.54
N ASN A 38 10.38 4.48 -8.94
CA ASN A 38 10.16 5.33 -10.12
C ASN A 38 10.74 6.73 -9.92
N ALA A 39 10.51 7.36 -8.77
CA ALA A 39 11.06 8.68 -8.48
C ALA A 39 12.60 8.66 -8.43
N PHE A 40 13.18 7.63 -7.83
CA PHE A 40 14.62 7.43 -7.76
C PHE A 40 15.23 7.16 -9.13
N GLN A 41 14.57 6.36 -9.97
CA GLN A 41 14.99 6.16 -11.36
C GLN A 41 15.01 7.48 -12.15
N VAL A 42 14.00 8.34 -11.95
CA VAL A 42 13.99 9.68 -12.56
C VAL A 42 15.11 10.55 -12.00
N LEU A 43 15.38 10.51 -10.69
CA LEU A 43 16.47 11.23 -10.05
C LEU A 43 17.85 10.80 -10.56
N VAL A 44 18.02 9.49 -10.79
CA VAL A 44 19.24 8.93 -11.39
C VAL A 44 19.37 9.36 -12.84
N GLY A 45 18.30 9.32 -13.63
CA GLY A 45 18.24 9.88 -14.99
C GLY A 45 19.01 9.12 -16.09
N HIS A 46 19.65 7.99 -15.77
CA HIS A 46 20.48 7.22 -16.71
C HIS A 46 20.30 5.71 -16.50
N GLN A 47 20.43 4.90 -17.57
CA GLN A 47 20.27 3.43 -17.48
C GLN A 47 21.50 2.70 -16.89
N HIS A 48 22.69 3.27 -17.03
CA HIS A 48 23.96 2.68 -16.59
C HIS A 48 24.79 3.69 -15.79
N PRO A 49 24.31 4.14 -14.62
CA PRO A 49 25.04 5.09 -13.79
C PRO A 49 26.30 4.43 -13.20
N SER A 50 27.33 5.24 -12.95
CA SER A 50 28.45 4.80 -12.12
C SER A 50 28.00 4.63 -10.67
N LEU A 51 28.75 3.84 -9.89
CA LEU A 51 28.48 3.69 -8.46
C LEU A 51 28.45 5.06 -7.74
N TRP A 52 29.38 5.96 -8.10
CA TRP A 52 29.44 7.31 -7.53
C TRP A 52 28.20 8.14 -7.84
N THR A 53 27.69 8.06 -9.08
CA THR A 53 26.45 8.72 -9.47
C THR A 53 25.27 8.22 -8.64
N VAL A 54 25.20 6.90 -8.39
CA VAL A 54 24.15 6.31 -7.55
C VAL A 54 24.24 6.80 -6.11
N VAL A 55 25.45 6.84 -5.53
CA VAL A 55 25.68 7.37 -4.17
C VAL A 55 25.25 8.83 -4.07
N ASP A 56 25.62 9.67 -5.03
CA ASP A 56 25.20 11.07 -5.06
C ASP A 56 23.68 11.22 -5.16
N CYS A 57 23.01 10.37 -5.95
CA CYS A 57 21.55 10.35 -6.04
C CYS A 57 20.90 9.92 -4.72
N PHE A 58 21.47 8.96 -3.99
CA PHE A 58 20.97 8.62 -2.66
C PHE A 58 21.10 9.78 -1.68
N MET A 59 22.23 10.49 -1.69
CA MET A 59 22.42 11.67 -0.84
C MET A 59 21.41 12.78 -1.18
N LYS A 60 21.13 12.99 -2.47
CA LYS A 60 20.10 13.94 -2.92
C LYS A 60 18.70 13.53 -2.48
N ASP A 61 18.32 12.26 -2.65
CA ASP A 61 17.02 11.76 -2.21
C ASP A 61 16.83 11.95 -0.70
N ALA A 62 17.86 11.60 0.09
CA ALA A 62 17.86 11.80 1.54
C ALA A 62 17.65 13.28 1.93
N ALA A 63 18.38 14.20 1.28
CA ALA A 63 18.22 15.63 1.52
C ALA A 63 16.82 16.16 1.14
N MET A 64 16.24 15.65 0.04
CA MET A 64 14.87 15.99 -0.35
C MET A 64 13.85 15.51 0.69
N VAL A 65 14.01 14.28 1.19
CA VAL A 65 13.13 13.71 2.23
C VAL A 65 13.24 14.50 3.52
N GLU A 66 14.45 14.81 3.97
CA GLU A 66 14.67 15.61 5.18
C GLU A 66 14.03 16.99 5.07
N THR A 67 14.14 17.62 3.90
CA THR A 67 13.49 18.91 3.62
C THR A 67 11.97 18.80 3.72
N GLU A 68 11.36 17.76 3.14
CA GLU A 68 9.90 17.56 3.23
C GLU A 68 9.46 17.31 4.68
N VAL A 69 10.22 16.51 5.44
CA VAL A 69 9.95 16.27 6.87
C VAL A 69 10.01 17.58 7.66
N TYR A 70 11.01 18.44 7.39
CA TYR A 70 11.13 19.74 8.02
C TYR A 70 9.94 20.65 7.70
N ARG A 71 9.51 20.72 6.44
CA ARG A 71 8.32 21.49 6.02
C ARG A 71 7.07 21.04 6.77
N VAL A 72 6.80 19.74 6.77
CA VAL A 72 5.64 19.17 7.47
C VAL A 72 5.69 19.46 8.98
N ARG A 73 6.87 19.36 9.61
CA ARG A 73 7.06 19.70 11.03
C ARG A 73 6.75 21.17 11.33
N ASN A 74 7.00 22.06 10.38
CA ASN A 74 6.67 23.49 10.50
C ASN A 74 5.21 23.80 10.15
N GLY A 75 4.37 22.79 9.92
CA GLY A 75 2.97 22.96 9.59
C GLY A 75 2.70 23.32 8.13
N GLU A 76 3.71 23.26 7.26
CA GLU A 76 3.49 23.38 5.82
C GLU A 76 2.77 22.14 5.30
N PRO A 77 1.84 22.30 4.33
CA PRO A 77 1.14 21.17 3.75
C PRO A 77 2.12 20.30 2.95
N SER A 78 1.97 18.97 3.05
CA SER A 78 2.76 18.05 2.23
C SER A 78 2.47 18.22 0.74
N ILE A 79 3.51 18.07 -0.08
CA ILE A 79 3.46 18.25 -1.54
C ILE A 79 2.48 17.27 -2.20
N LYS A 80 2.26 16.08 -1.61
CA LYS A 80 1.41 15.03 -2.21
C LYS A 80 0.29 14.61 -1.25
N PRO A 81 -0.85 15.32 -1.25
CA PRO A 81 -1.98 14.94 -0.40
C PRO A 81 -2.56 13.58 -0.81
N LYS A 82 -2.89 12.75 0.18
CA LYS A 82 -3.68 11.54 -0.05
C LYS A 82 -5.08 11.94 -0.54
N LYS A 83 -5.64 11.17 -1.48
CA LYS A 83 -7.01 11.38 -1.93
C LYS A 83 -7.98 11.02 -0.80
N LYS A 84 -8.83 11.96 -0.40
CA LYS A 84 -9.86 11.75 0.66
C LYS A 84 -10.74 10.52 0.42
N SER A 85 -11.04 10.21 -0.84
CA SER A 85 -11.81 9.01 -1.21
C SER A 85 -11.07 7.73 -0.83
N THR A 86 -9.77 7.64 -1.12
CA THR A 86 -8.92 6.50 -0.77
C THR A 86 -8.88 6.28 0.75
N GLU A 87 -8.70 7.35 1.52
CA GLU A 87 -8.72 7.29 2.99
C GLU A 87 -10.07 6.80 3.52
N ARG A 88 -11.17 7.32 2.97
CA ARG A 88 -12.53 6.88 3.31
C ARG A 88 -12.73 5.39 3.02
N TYR A 89 -12.25 4.89 1.88
CA TYR A 89 -12.36 3.48 1.54
C TYR A 89 -11.51 2.59 2.44
N GLN A 90 -10.30 3.01 2.78
CA GLN A 90 -9.43 2.29 3.72
C GLN A 90 -10.10 2.17 5.09
N ARG A 91 -10.56 3.30 5.65
CA ARG A 91 -11.27 3.33 6.93
C ARG A 91 -12.50 2.44 6.93
N ARG A 92 -13.33 2.54 5.89
CA ARG A 92 -14.54 1.71 5.77
C ARG A 92 -14.22 0.22 5.72
N LEU A 93 -13.20 -0.18 4.97
CA LEU A 93 -12.80 -1.58 4.88
C LEU A 93 -12.31 -2.09 6.24
N LYS A 94 -11.50 -1.31 6.95
CA LYS A 94 -11.04 -1.64 8.30
C LYS A 94 -12.20 -1.87 9.26
N THR A 95 -13.16 -0.94 9.31
CA THR A 95 -14.37 -1.10 10.13
C THR A 95 -15.14 -2.37 9.78
N LEU A 96 -15.28 -2.69 8.50
CA LEU A 96 -15.95 -3.93 8.08
C LEU A 96 -15.20 -5.18 8.56
N CYS A 97 -13.86 -5.19 8.54
CA CYS A 97 -13.06 -6.28 9.09
C CYS A 97 -13.25 -6.41 10.61
N GLU A 98 -13.26 -5.31 11.34
CA GLU A 98 -13.50 -5.28 12.79
C GLU A 98 -14.90 -5.81 13.16
N GLN A 99 -15.92 -5.44 12.39
CA GLN A 99 -17.30 -5.93 12.59
C GLN A 99 -17.47 -7.43 12.32
N VAL A 100 -16.69 -7.99 11.39
CA VAL A 100 -16.66 -9.44 11.18
C VAL A 100 -15.94 -10.13 12.33
N ALA A 101 -14.84 -9.55 12.81
CA ALA A 101 -14.08 -10.10 13.94
C ALA A 101 -14.89 -10.08 15.26
N SER A 102 -15.72 -9.06 15.47
CA SER A 102 -16.61 -8.97 16.64
C SER A 102 -17.88 -9.82 16.54
N GLY A 103 -18.15 -10.43 15.38
CA GLY A 103 -19.37 -11.20 15.10
C GLY A 103 -20.61 -10.34 14.81
N GLU A 104 -20.48 -9.00 14.76
CA GLU A 104 -21.58 -8.09 14.41
C GLU A 104 -22.06 -8.30 12.96
N LYS A 105 -21.14 -8.67 12.07
CA LYS A 105 -21.45 -8.99 10.67
C LYS A 105 -20.99 -10.39 10.31
N SER A 106 -21.87 -11.11 9.63
CA SER A 106 -21.49 -12.37 8.97
C SER A 106 -20.56 -12.12 7.78
N VAL A 107 -19.76 -13.13 7.44
CA VAL A 107 -18.86 -13.10 6.27
C VAL A 107 -19.64 -12.85 4.97
N SER A 108 -20.86 -13.37 4.83
CA SER A 108 -21.70 -13.13 3.65
C SER A 108 -22.13 -11.67 3.52
N GLN A 109 -22.52 -11.02 4.63
CA GLN A 109 -22.82 -9.59 4.66
C GLN A 109 -21.59 -8.75 4.32
N PHE A 110 -20.42 -9.10 4.85
CA PHE A 110 -19.15 -8.47 4.50
C PHE A 110 -18.86 -8.55 2.99
N LEU A 111 -18.93 -9.75 2.42
CA LEU A 111 -18.65 -9.97 0.99
C LEU A 111 -19.64 -9.23 0.09
N ASN A 112 -20.92 -9.13 0.47
CA ASN A 112 -21.91 -8.35 -0.26
C ASN A 112 -21.57 -6.85 -0.27
N VAL A 113 -21.18 -6.29 0.89
CA VAL A 113 -20.81 -4.88 0.98
C VAL A 113 -19.53 -4.58 0.18
N VAL A 114 -18.53 -5.45 0.27
CA VAL A 114 -17.28 -5.31 -0.50
C VAL A 114 -17.55 -5.47 -2.00
N GLY A 115 -18.35 -6.46 -2.40
CA GLY A 115 -18.71 -6.69 -3.79
C GLY A 115 -19.47 -5.52 -4.43
N GLY A 116 -20.31 -4.82 -3.66
CA GLY A 116 -20.99 -3.60 -4.10
C GLY A 116 -20.04 -2.43 -4.36
N LEU A 117 -18.89 -2.38 -3.67
CA LEU A 117 -17.88 -1.34 -3.86
C LEU A 117 -17.02 -1.55 -5.11
N VAL A 118 -16.77 -2.81 -5.49
CA VAL A 118 -15.98 -3.16 -6.69
C VAL A 118 -16.76 -2.95 -7.99
N ARG A 119 -18.09 -3.03 -7.95
CA ARG A 119 -18.98 -2.88 -9.13
C ARG A 119 -19.22 -1.42 -9.54
N LEU A 120 -18.72 -0.44 -8.79
CA LEU A 120 -18.77 0.96 -9.19
C LEU A 120 -17.52 1.28 -10.03
N LYS A 121 -17.61 1.00 -11.32
CA LYS A 121 -16.84 1.67 -12.38
C LYS A 121 -17.82 2.37 -13.31
#